data_AF-A0A5N6XMU1-F1
#
_entry.id   AF-A0A5N6XMU1-F1
#
_cell.length_a   1.000
_cell.length_b   1.000
_cell.length_c   1.000
_cell.angle_alpha   90.00
_cell.angle_beta   90.00
_cell.angle_gamma   90.00
#
_symmetry.space_group_name_H-M   'P 1'
#
loop_
_entity.id
_entity.type
_entity.pdbx_description
1 polymer ?
#
loop_
_entity_poly.entity_id
_entity_poly.type
_entity_poly.pdbx_seq_one_letter_code
_entity_poly.pdbx_strand_id
1 'polypeptide(L)'
;MRYTFIFTALASAALALPASPVYGTTLAQELQDDSLSQKLPFLPPPEVPCKNAKPTDSEFCLGTAKYCEIIDQNLPFYGEVDGIAKKENGRSYIAPGECLSAREPQPRPTKPAATASTLSVHQATSPRWKEPDSSKCRDNKSRSEDCLGTQRYCELGASRVEDKAKREKVQKDCEASRGGRPSAAATTGGSGTSSVKLPWHEGTHYDCAMAIGDEKCLGTKSYCRDWFNKFGNTYQSPEECEAAREPRPQA
;
A
#
# COMPACT_ATOMS: atom_id res chain seq x y z
N MET A 1 -73.05 15.52 -30.81
CA MET A 1 -71.95 14.53 -30.81
C MET A 1 -71.58 14.34 -29.34
N ARG A 2 -71.82 13.24 -28.60
CA ARG A 2 -71.92 11.78 -28.93
C ARG A 2 -70.72 11.34 -29.77
N TYR A 3 -69.83 10.41 -29.43
CA TYR A 3 -69.68 9.40 -28.35
C TYR A 3 -68.16 9.03 -28.25
N THR A 4 -67.55 8.35 -27.27
CA THR A 4 -67.94 7.78 -25.95
C THR A 4 -66.66 7.49 -25.13
N PHE A 5 -66.71 7.47 -23.79
CA PHE A 5 -65.61 6.96 -22.93
C PHE A 5 -65.72 5.44 -22.74
N ILE A 6 -64.64 4.70 -23.04
CA ILE A 6 -64.57 3.25 -22.77
C ILE A 6 -63.90 3.02 -21.42
N PHE A 7 -64.69 2.57 -20.44
CA PHE A 7 -64.19 1.98 -19.20
C PHE A 7 -63.80 0.51 -19.45
N THR A 8 -62.51 0.18 -19.36
CA THR A 8 -62.05 -1.21 -19.29
C THR A 8 -62.00 -1.66 -17.83
N ALA A 9 -63.00 -2.46 -17.42
CA ALA A 9 -62.97 -3.15 -16.14
C ALA A 9 -62.01 -4.34 -16.20
N LEU A 10 -60.97 -4.34 -15.36
CA LEU A 10 -60.11 -5.51 -15.15
C LEU A 10 -60.79 -6.47 -14.17
N ALA A 11 -61.21 -7.63 -14.68
CA ALA A 11 -61.88 -8.65 -13.89
C ALA A 11 -60.89 -9.36 -12.95
N SER A 12 -61.18 -9.34 -11.65
CA SER A 12 -60.47 -10.17 -10.66
C SER A 12 -60.97 -11.61 -10.72
N ALA A 13 -60.26 -12.48 -11.45
CA ALA A 13 -60.50 -13.92 -11.43
C ALA A 13 -59.80 -14.57 -10.23
N ALA A 14 -60.53 -14.76 -9.13
CA ALA A 14 -60.04 -15.52 -7.98
C ALA A 14 -60.02 -17.02 -8.30
N LEU A 15 -58.84 -17.56 -8.62
CA LEU A 15 -58.64 -19.02 -8.70
C LEU A 15 -58.54 -19.60 -7.29
N ALA A 16 -59.64 -20.17 -6.82
CA ALA A 16 -59.67 -20.95 -5.60
C ALA A 16 -58.87 -22.26 -5.79
N LEU A 17 -57.67 -22.32 -5.23
CA LEU A 17 -56.90 -23.57 -5.10
C LEU A 17 -57.46 -24.40 -3.93
N PRO A 18 -57.49 -25.74 -4.05
CA PRO A 18 -57.92 -26.60 -2.96
C PRO A 18 -56.94 -26.51 -1.78
N ALA A 19 -57.47 -26.46 -0.56
CA ALA A 19 -56.68 -26.44 0.65
C ALA A 19 -55.89 -27.75 0.80
N SER A 20 -54.56 -27.68 0.65
CA SER A 20 -53.66 -28.79 0.97
C SER A 20 -53.65 -29.06 2.48
N PRO A 21 -53.61 -30.33 2.92
CA PRO A 21 -53.60 -30.66 4.34
C PRO A 21 -52.33 -30.14 5.01
N VAL A 22 -52.50 -29.45 6.14
CA VAL A 22 -51.40 -29.01 7.01
C VAL A 22 -50.83 -30.22 7.75
N TYR A 23 -49.94 -30.94 7.09
CA TYR A 23 -49.00 -31.82 7.78
C TYR A 23 -47.88 -30.97 8.37
N GLY A 24 -47.94 -30.75 9.69
CA GLY A 24 -46.90 -30.08 10.43
C GLY A 24 -45.64 -30.93 10.49
N THR A 25 -44.67 -30.65 9.63
CA THR A 25 -43.29 -31.15 9.73
C THR A 25 -42.32 -29.99 9.92
N THR A 26 -42.40 -29.36 11.09
CA THR A 26 -41.38 -28.41 11.56
C THR A 26 -40.15 -29.19 12.04
N LEU A 27 -39.35 -29.68 11.10
CA LEU A 27 -38.11 -30.44 11.38
C LEU A 27 -36.97 -30.09 10.41
N ALA A 28 -37.00 -28.86 9.90
CA ALA A 28 -35.94 -28.27 9.06
C ALA A 28 -35.48 -26.88 9.56
N GLN A 29 -36.02 -26.41 10.69
CA GLN A 29 -35.75 -25.07 11.24
C GLN A 29 -35.11 -25.13 12.65
N GLU A 30 -34.57 -26.28 13.05
CA GLU A 30 -33.90 -26.47 14.36
C GLU A 30 -32.38 -26.74 14.23
N LEU A 31 -31.86 -26.84 13.01
CA LEU A 31 -30.43 -27.07 12.72
C LEU A 31 -29.67 -25.79 12.29
N GLN A 32 -30.27 -24.61 12.49
CA GLN A 32 -29.62 -23.31 12.22
C GLN A 32 -29.42 -22.43 13.47
N ASP A 33 -30.04 -22.76 14.61
CA ASP A 33 -29.98 -21.92 15.83
C ASP A 33 -28.67 -22.12 16.65
N ASP A 34 -28.12 -23.32 16.72
CA ASP A 34 -26.91 -23.59 17.53
C ASP A 34 -25.59 -23.04 16.93
N SER A 35 -25.63 -22.52 15.69
CA SER A 35 -24.50 -21.80 15.07
C SER A 35 -24.60 -20.26 15.26
N LEU A 36 -25.56 -19.81 16.08
CA LEU A 36 -26.09 -18.44 16.04
C LEU A 36 -25.81 -17.63 17.31
N SER A 37 -24.63 -17.76 17.92
CA SER A 37 -24.20 -16.84 19.00
C SER A 37 -22.69 -16.57 19.15
N GLN A 38 -21.81 -17.08 18.29
CA GLN A 38 -20.42 -16.66 18.33
C GLN A 38 -20.27 -15.24 17.74
N LYS A 39 -20.27 -14.24 18.63
CA LYS A 39 -19.94 -12.85 18.31
C LYS A 39 -18.58 -12.76 17.65
N LEU A 40 -18.47 -11.97 16.59
CA LEU A 40 -17.19 -11.71 15.93
C LEU A 40 -16.33 -10.77 16.79
N PRO A 41 -15.00 -10.93 16.81
CA PRO A 41 -14.13 -10.06 17.60
C PRO A 41 -14.25 -8.60 17.16
N PHE A 42 -14.07 -7.69 18.11
CA PHE A 42 -13.99 -6.25 17.85
C PHE A 42 -12.57 -5.90 17.39
N LEU A 43 -12.44 -5.45 16.14
CA LEU A 43 -11.17 -5.01 15.57
C LEU A 43 -10.96 -3.51 15.85
N PRO A 44 -9.91 -3.11 16.60
CA PRO A 44 -9.53 -1.71 16.69
C PRO A 44 -9.06 -1.19 15.33
N PRO A 45 -9.16 0.12 15.05
CA PRO A 45 -8.56 0.71 13.86
C PRO A 45 -7.03 0.49 13.88
N PRO A 46 -6.40 0.15 12.74
CA PRO A 46 -4.97 -0.14 12.70
C PRO A 46 -4.14 1.13 12.95
N GLU A 47 -3.03 0.99 13.70
CA GLU A 47 -2.09 2.09 13.97
C GLU A 47 -1.47 2.65 12.68
N VAL A 48 -1.34 1.81 11.65
CA VAL A 48 -0.84 2.18 10.32
C VAL A 48 -2.01 2.26 9.35
N PRO A 49 -2.28 3.41 8.70
CA PRO A 49 -3.41 3.56 7.79
C PRO A 49 -3.25 2.69 6.54
N CYS A 50 -4.29 1.95 6.18
CA CYS A 50 -4.39 1.12 4.96
C CYS A 50 -4.39 1.94 3.66
N LYS A 51 -3.26 2.57 3.32
CA LYS A 51 -3.13 3.37 2.08
C LYS A 51 -2.95 2.53 0.80
N ASN A 52 -2.60 1.25 0.94
CA ASN A 52 -2.27 0.36 -0.19
C ASN A 52 -3.03 -0.99 -0.16
N ALA A 53 -3.77 -1.32 0.91
CA ALA A 53 -4.51 -2.56 1.00
C ALA A 53 -5.82 -2.43 0.21
N LYS A 54 -6.10 -3.35 -0.71
CA LYS A 54 -7.42 -3.51 -1.33
C LYS A 54 -8.07 -4.77 -0.74
N PRO A 55 -9.29 -4.72 -0.21
CA PRO A 55 -10.21 -3.56 -0.16
C PRO A 55 -9.81 -2.53 0.92
N THR A 56 -9.79 -1.24 0.57
CA THR A 56 -9.50 -0.11 1.50
C THR A 56 -10.62 0.13 2.52
N ASP A 57 -11.80 -0.38 2.19
CA ASP A 57 -13.09 -0.37 2.87
C ASP A 57 -13.32 -1.62 3.73
N SER A 58 -12.33 -2.51 3.84
CA SER A 58 -12.40 -3.67 4.72
C SER A 58 -12.43 -3.29 6.21
N GLU A 59 -13.10 -4.11 7.02
CA GLU A 59 -13.20 -3.90 8.46
C GLU A 59 -11.83 -3.84 9.14
N PHE A 60 -10.89 -4.68 8.70
CA PHE A 60 -9.50 -4.68 9.16
C PHE A 60 -8.80 -3.32 8.98
N CYS A 61 -9.18 -2.57 7.94
CA CYS A 61 -8.58 -1.29 7.59
C CYS A 61 -9.27 -0.08 8.21
N LEU A 62 -10.56 -0.19 8.53
CA LEU A 62 -11.35 0.88 9.14
C LEU A 62 -11.46 0.74 10.67
N GLY A 63 -11.33 -0.47 11.20
CA GLY A 63 -11.76 -0.87 12.54
C GLY A 63 -13.28 -1.07 12.61
N THR A 64 -13.73 -1.98 13.48
CA THR A 64 -15.14 -2.40 13.59
C THR A 64 -16.12 -1.24 13.74
N ALA A 65 -15.81 -0.25 14.59
CA ALA A 65 -16.71 0.89 14.82
C ALA A 65 -16.98 1.70 13.54
N LYS A 66 -15.92 2.11 12.84
CA LYS A 66 -16.01 2.90 11.61
C LYS A 66 -16.51 2.08 10.42
N TYR A 67 -16.18 0.78 10.39
CA TYR A 67 -16.77 -0.14 9.42
C TYR A 67 -18.28 -0.20 9.58
N CYS A 68 -18.79 -0.49 10.79
CA CYS A 68 -20.22 -0.54 11.09
C CYS A 68 -20.96 0.79 10.82
N GLU A 69 -20.30 1.93 10.99
CA GLU A 69 -20.85 3.27 10.66
C GLU A 69 -21.02 3.51 9.14
N ILE A 70 -20.22 2.84 8.30
CA ILE A 70 -20.19 3.02 6.84
C ILE A 70 -21.06 1.97 6.10
N ILE A 71 -21.69 1.01 6.81
CA ILE A 71 -22.61 0.00 6.22
C ILE A 71 -23.99 0.59 5.91
N ASP A 72 -24.03 1.69 5.17
CA ASP A 72 -25.26 2.27 4.63
C ASP A 72 -25.55 1.75 3.20
N GLN A 73 -24.59 1.05 2.57
CA GLN A 73 -24.66 0.68 1.15
C GLN A 73 -23.97 -0.66 0.80
N ASN A 74 -24.67 -1.79 0.97
CA ASN A 74 -24.44 -3.06 0.23
C ASN A 74 -22.98 -3.56 0.09
N LEU A 75 -22.10 -3.28 1.06
CA LEU A 75 -20.69 -3.66 0.95
C LEU A 75 -20.56 -5.20 1.05
N PRO A 76 -20.06 -5.89 0.01
CA PRO A 76 -19.88 -7.33 0.07
C PRO A 76 -18.80 -7.66 1.08
N PHE A 77 -19.18 -8.41 2.12
CA PHE A 77 -18.25 -8.91 3.12
C PHE A 77 -17.31 -9.94 2.47
N TYR A 78 -16.01 -9.65 2.46
CA TYR A 78 -14.98 -10.59 2.01
C TYR A 78 -14.44 -11.35 3.23
N GLY A 79 -14.89 -12.59 3.40
CA GLY A 79 -14.25 -13.53 4.31
C GLY A 79 -12.94 -14.02 3.70
N GLU A 80 -11.91 -14.14 4.53
CA GLU A 80 -10.66 -14.80 4.15
C GLU A 80 -10.75 -16.29 4.50
N VAL A 81 -10.94 -17.13 3.48
CA VAL A 81 -10.95 -18.59 3.61
C VAL A 81 -9.77 -19.13 2.83
N ASP A 82 -8.87 -19.83 3.52
CA ASP A 82 -7.61 -20.39 2.98
C ASP A 82 -6.66 -19.36 2.33
N GLY A 83 -6.62 -18.12 2.85
CA GLY A 83 -5.75 -17.06 2.32
C GLY A 83 -6.21 -16.47 0.99
N ILE A 84 -7.43 -16.77 0.55
CA ILE A 84 -8.03 -16.24 -0.68
C ILE A 84 -9.31 -15.47 -0.30
N ALA A 85 -9.33 -14.17 -0.57
CA ALA A 85 -10.53 -13.35 -0.40
C ALA A 85 -11.62 -13.78 -1.39
N LYS A 86 -12.59 -14.56 -0.91
CA LYS A 86 -13.76 -15.00 -1.67
C LYS A 86 -14.96 -14.15 -1.30
N LYS A 87 -15.86 -13.89 -2.28
CA LYS A 87 -17.22 -13.48 -1.96
C LYS A 87 -17.97 -14.70 -1.44
N GLU A 88 -17.97 -14.88 -0.13
CA GLU A 88 -19.03 -15.67 0.50
C GLU A 88 -20.31 -14.85 0.58
N ASN A 89 -21.45 -15.51 0.83
CA ASN A 89 -22.69 -14.84 1.22
C ASN A 89 -22.56 -14.36 2.68
N GLY A 90 -21.66 -13.40 2.92
CA GLY A 90 -21.39 -12.87 4.25
C GLY A 90 -22.62 -12.14 4.81
N ARG A 91 -22.71 -12.08 6.14
CA ARG A 91 -23.85 -11.46 6.84
C ARG A 91 -23.93 -9.99 6.48
N SER A 92 -24.97 -9.61 5.74
CA SER A 92 -25.35 -8.21 5.53
C SER A 92 -26.06 -7.69 6.79
N TYR A 93 -25.55 -6.61 7.36
CA TYR A 93 -26.24 -5.88 8.43
C TYR A 93 -27.12 -4.79 7.80
N ILE A 94 -28.36 -4.66 8.28
CA ILE A 94 -29.35 -3.70 7.78
C ILE A 94 -29.17 -2.35 8.49
N ALA A 95 -28.63 -2.36 9.71
CA ALA A 95 -28.31 -1.15 10.47
C ALA A 95 -26.96 -1.24 11.21
N PRO A 96 -26.26 -0.11 11.47
CA PRO A 96 -25.05 -0.07 12.29
C PRO A 96 -25.20 -0.73 13.67
N GLY A 97 -26.39 -0.63 14.27
CA GLY A 97 -26.71 -1.26 15.56
C GLY A 97 -26.68 -2.80 15.51
N GLU A 98 -27.07 -3.41 14.39
CA GLU A 98 -26.98 -4.87 14.20
C GLU A 98 -25.52 -5.30 14.03
N CYS A 99 -24.75 -4.55 13.23
CA CYS A 99 -23.32 -4.77 13.03
C CYS A 99 -22.54 -4.74 14.35
N LEU A 100 -22.80 -3.75 15.20
CA LEU A 100 -22.18 -3.66 16.53
C LEU A 100 -22.71 -4.74 17.49
N SER A 101 -23.99 -5.12 17.40
CA SER A 101 -24.57 -6.18 18.26
C SER A 101 -24.03 -7.57 17.92
N ALA A 102 -23.65 -7.82 16.67
CA ALA A 102 -22.99 -9.06 16.24
C ALA A 102 -21.51 -9.17 16.69
N ARG A 103 -20.97 -8.14 17.36
CA ARG A 103 -19.56 -8.08 17.79
C ARG A 103 -19.40 -8.32 19.29
N GLU A 104 -18.20 -8.72 19.67
CA GLU A 104 -17.76 -8.68 21.06
C GLU A 104 -17.79 -7.23 21.58
N PRO A 105 -18.03 -7.02 22.89
CA PRO A 105 -17.96 -5.68 23.47
C PRO A 105 -16.59 -5.06 23.22
N GLN A 106 -16.55 -3.78 22.83
CA GLN A 106 -15.30 -3.06 22.67
C GLN A 106 -14.45 -3.19 23.95
N PRO A 107 -13.18 -3.62 23.87
CA PRO A 107 -12.33 -3.71 25.05
C PRO A 107 -12.22 -2.32 25.67
N ARG A 108 -12.66 -2.20 26.93
CA ARG A 108 -12.58 -0.93 27.66
C ARG A 108 -11.11 -0.52 27.70
N PRO A 109 -10.75 0.74 27.34
CA PRO A 109 -9.37 1.18 27.42
C PRO A 109 -8.91 1.07 28.87
N THR A 110 -8.05 0.10 29.14
CA THR A 110 -7.37 -0.06 30.42
C THR A 110 -6.47 1.15 30.60
N LYS A 111 -7.00 2.16 31.31
CA LYS A 111 -6.28 3.37 31.71
C LYS A 111 -4.88 2.95 32.18
N PRO A 112 -3.80 3.30 31.46
CA PRO A 112 -2.47 2.82 31.81
C PRO A 112 -2.17 3.22 33.25
N ALA A 113 -1.86 2.23 34.10
CA ALA A 113 -1.42 2.50 35.45
C ALA A 113 -0.16 3.37 35.35
N ALA A 114 -0.19 4.52 36.02
CA ALA A 114 0.86 5.53 35.90
C ALA A 114 2.13 5.09 36.64
N THR A 115 2.84 4.12 36.07
CA THR A 115 4.22 3.82 36.44
C THR A 115 5.07 4.96 35.91
N ALA A 116 5.72 5.69 36.81
CA ALA A 116 6.52 6.87 36.48
C ALA A 116 7.83 6.48 35.77
N SER A 117 7.74 6.08 34.50
CA SER A 117 8.88 6.12 33.60
C SER A 117 9.30 7.56 33.42
N THR A 118 10.49 7.90 33.92
CA THR A 118 11.17 9.16 33.65
C THR A 118 11.16 9.41 32.15
N LEU A 119 10.31 10.33 31.70
CA LEU A 119 10.12 10.61 30.30
C LEU A 119 11.31 11.46 29.84
N SER A 120 12.42 10.77 29.56
CA SER A 120 13.50 11.30 28.74
C SER A 120 12.86 11.76 27.45
N VAL A 121 12.68 13.07 27.33
CA VAL A 121 12.40 13.74 26.07
C VAL A 121 13.62 13.47 25.22
N HIS A 122 13.60 12.36 24.48
CA HIS A 122 14.39 12.23 23.28
C HIS A 122 13.99 13.43 22.44
N GLN A 123 14.87 14.45 22.42
CA GLN A 123 14.82 15.48 21.38
C GLN A 123 14.61 14.71 20.09
N ALA A 124 13.51 15.01 19.38
CA ALA A 124 13.24 14.40 18.10
C ALA A 124 14.32 14.89 17.14
N THR A 125 15.46 14.17 17.13
CA THR A 125 16.63 14.50 16.34
C THR A 125 16.14 14.55 14.91
N SER A 126 16.16 15.74 14.30
CA SER A 126 15.68 15.92 12.92
C SER A 126 16.27 14.79 12.09
N PRO A 127 15.42 13.91 11.51
CA PRO A 127 15.86 12.62 10.99
C PRO A 127 17.02 12.85 10.04
N ARG A 128 18.17 12.27 10.36
CA ARG A 128 19.43 12.56 9.67
C ARG A 128 19.42 11.91 8.28
N TRP A 129 20.06 12.57 7.31
CA TRP A 129 20.36 11.99 6.00
C TRP A 129 20.95 10.58 6.14
N LYS A 130 20.37 9.62 5.40
CA LYS A 130 20.77 8.22 5.36
C LYS A 130 21.30 7.88 3.97
N GLU A 131 22.46 7.24 3.92
CA GLU A 131 22.90 6.53 2.71
C GLU A 131 22.16 5.18 2.60
N PRO A 132 22.04 4.59 1.39
CA PRO A 132 21.34 3.32 1.20
C PRO A 132 22.06 2.16 1.90
N ASP A 133 21.36 1.41 2.75
CA ASP A 133 21.88 0.20 3.40
C ASP A 133 21.12 -1.05 2.90
N SER A 134 21.74 -1.78 1.98
CA SER A 134 21.18 -3.00 1.39
C SER A 134 20.91 -4.10 2.43
N SER A 135 21.57 -4.09 3.60
CA SER A 135 21.28 -5.03 4.70
C SER A 135 19.93 -4.76 5.38
N LYS A 136 19.36 -3.55 5.20
CA LYS A 136 18.01 -3.19 5.69
C LYS A 136 16.91 -3.48 4.68
N CYS A 137 17.25 -3.87 3.46
CA CYS A 137 16.31 -4.31 2.45
C CYS A 137 15.84 -5.75 2.73
N ARG A 138 15.01 -5.92 3.77
CA ARG A 138 14.50 -7.23 4.22
C ARG A 138 13.79 -8.02 3.10
N ASP A 139 13.19 -7.29 2.16
CA ASP A 139 12.56 -7.77 0.94
C ASP A 139 12.74 -6.70 -0.15
N ASN A 140 12.71 -7.09 -1.43
CA ASN A 140 12.69 -6.17 -2.60
C ASN A 140 11.48 -5.20 -2.62
N LYS A 141 10.57 -5.30 -1.65
CA LYS A 141 9.40 -4.42 -1.47
C LYS A 141 9.60 -3.37 -0.36
N SER A 142 10.68 -3.45 0.42
CA SER A 142 10.97 -2.50 1.51
C SER A 142 11.34 -1.12 0.98
N ARG A 143 10.34 -0.23 0.88
CA ARG A 143 10.53 1.19 0.53
C ARG A 143 10.91 2.05 1.74
N SER A 144 11.69 1.49 2.67
CA SER A 144 12.17 2.22 3.84
C SER A 144 13.32 3.16 3.46
N GLU A 145 13.44 4.27 4.17
CA GLU A 145 14.56 5.21 3.98
C GLU A 145 15.91 4.57 4.30
N ASP A 146 15.95 3.63 5.25
CA ASP A 146 17.16 2.87 5.58
C ASP A 146 17.62 1.93 4.45
N CYS A 147 16.70 1.28 3.73
CA CYS A 147 17.03 0.43 2.58
C CYS A 147 17.45 1.25 1.36
N LEU A 148 16.70 2.32 1.05
CA LEU A 148 16.85 3.07 -0.21
C LEU A 148 17.79 4.27 -0.12
N GLY A 149 18.12 4.73 1.08
CA GLY A 149 18.73 6.03 1.34
C GLY A 149 17.75 7.19 1.16
N THR A 150 18.08 8.33 1.76
CA THR A 150 17.22 9.53 1.77
C THR A 150 16.88 10.02 0.36
N GLN A 151 17.84 10.01 -0.57
CA GLN A 151 17.63 10.51 -1.94
C GLN A 151 16.52 9.72 -2.68
N ARG A 152 16.64 8.39 -2.80
CA ARG A 152 15.61 7.56 -3.46
C ARG A 152 14.29 7.54 -2.67
N TYR A 153 14.33 7.63 -1.35
CA TYR A 153 13.14 7.74 -0.54
C TYR A 153 12.35 9.03 -0.82
N CYS A 154 13.03 10.18 -0.86
CA CYS A 154 12.43 11.47 -1.19
C CYS A 154 11.93 11.53 -2.64
N GLU A 155 12.68 10.99 -3.60
CA GLU A 155 12.26 10.88 -5.01
C GLU A 155 10.98 10.02 -5.17
N LEU A 156 10.91 8.85 -4.52
CA LEU A 156 9.71 8.01 -4.52
C LEU A 156 8.52 8.68 -3.82
N GLY A 157 8.76 9.47 -2.76
CA GLY A 157 7.75 10.32 -2.14
C GLY A 157 7.19 11.36 -3.13
N ALA A 158 8.08 12.12 -3.76
CA ALA A 158 7.76 13.15 -4.73
C ALA A 158 7.09 12.61 -6.00
N SER A 159 7.45 11.41 -6.46
CA SER A 159 6.87 10.76 -7.66
C SER A 159 5.34 10.63 -7.63
N ARG A 160 4.74 10.61 -6.43
CA ARG A 160 3.28 10.55 -6.22
C ARG A 160 2.57 11.88 -6.48
N VAL A 161 3.31 12.98 -6.62
CA VAL A 161 2.79 14.28 -6.99
C VAL A 161 2.67 14.34 -8.51
N GLU A 162 1.44 14.40 -9.02
CA GLU A 162 1.14 14.43 -10.46
C GLU A 162 1.74 15.67 -11.14
N ASP A 163 1.62 16.82 -10.48
CA ASP A 163 2.19 18.09 -10.93
C ASP A 163 3.73 18.06 -10.91
N LYS A 164 4.32 18.13 -12.10
CA LYS A 164 5.78 18.06 -12.31
C LYS A 164 6.55 19.21 -11.67
N ALA A 165 5.99 20.41 -11.58
CA ALA A 165 6.64 21.55 -10.93
C ALA A 165 6.59 21.43 -9.40
N LYS A 166 5.47 20.96 -8.85
CA LYS A 166 5.36 20.65 -7.41
C LYS A 166 6.24 19.47 -6.99
N ARG A 167 6.45 18.48 -7.87
CA ARG A 167 7.29 17.30 -7.62
C ARG A 167 8.71 17.66 -7.20
N GLU A 168 9.38 18.52 -7.97
CA GLU A 168 10.75 18.94 -7.65
C GLU A 168 10.83 19.67 -6.30
N LYS A 169 9.86 20.55 -6.01
CA LYS A 169 9.77 21.23 -4.70
C LYS A 169 9.60 20.22 -3.56
N VAL A 170 8.68 19.27 -3.68
CA VAL A 170 8.43 18.25 -2.65
C VAL A 170 9.66 17.35 -2.42
N GLN A 171 10.42 17.03 -3.47
CA GLN A 171 11.69 16.33 -3.31
C GLN A 171 12.71 17.17 -2.53
N LYS A 172 12.93 18.43 -2.91
CA LYS A 172 13.88 19.33 -2.23
C LYS A 172 13.49 19.61 -0.78
N ASP A 173 12.20 19.84 -0.50
CA ASP A 173 11.69 20.03 0.85
C ASP A 173 11.93 18.78 1.72
N CYS A 174 11.76 17.58 1.15
CA CYS A 174 12.06 16.30 1.81
C CYS A 174 13.56 16.16 2.12
N GLU A 175 14.43 16.40 1.14
CA GLU A 175 15.90 16.32 1.29
C GLU A 175 16.43 17.37 2.29
N ALA A 176 15.88 18.59 2.27
CA ALA A 176 16.21 19.66 3.22
C ALA A 176 15.80 19.30 4.65
N SER A 177 14.63 18.65 4.84
CA SER A 177 14.18 18.19 6.17
C SER A 177 15.12 17.18 6.84
N ARG A 178 16.02 16.56 6.05
CA ARG A 178 16.99 15.56 6.50
C ARG A 178 18.38 16.11 6.84
N GLY A 179 18.51 17.45 6.86
CA GLY A 179 19.77 18.13 7.12
C GLY A 179 20.66 18.30 5.87
N GLY A 180 20.10 18.05 4.68
CA GLY A 180 20.82 18.04 3.41
C GLY A 180 21.72 16.83 3.23
N ARG A 181 22.06 16.51 1.97
CA ARG A 181 23.10 15.52 1.70
C ARG A 181 24.43 16.03 2.25
N PRO A 182 25.22 15.21 2.96
CA PRO A 182 26.62 15.53 3.23
C PRO A 182 27.34 15.60 1.87
N SER A 183 27.44 16.81 1.31
CA SER A 183 28.28 17.04 0.14
C SER A 183 29.70 16.59 0.49
N ALA A 184 30.32 15.78 -0.37
CA ALA A 184 31.71 15.36 -0.25
C ALA A 184 32.73 16.51 -0.43
N ALA A 185 32.31 17.75 -0.20
CA ALA A 185 33.00 19.01 -0.45
C ALA A 185 33.48 19.70 0.84
N ALA A 186 33.39 19.05 2.00
CA ALA A 186 33.97 19.53 3.25
C ALA A 186 35.43 19.06 3.48
N THR A 187 36.05 18.39 2.50
CA THR A 187 37.50 18.09 2.50
C THR A 187 38.27 19.30 1.96
N THR A 188 38.35 20.35 2.77
CA THR A 188 39.17 21.53 2.47
C THR A 188 40.65 21.22 2.72
N GLY A 189 41.36 20.76 1.68
CA GLY A 189 42.84 20.69 1.68
C GLY A 189 43.42 19.48 0.93
N GLY A 190 44.09 19.73 -0.19
CA GLY A 190 44.75 18.72 -1.04
C GLY A 190 43.97 18.47 -2.33
N SER A 191 44.31 19.10 -3.46
CA SER A 191 45.44 18.79 -4.35
C SER A 191 45.17 17.55 -5.22
N GLY A 192 45.04 17.77 -6.54
CA GLY A 192 44.89 16.73 -7.55
C GLY A 192 43.43 16.33 -7.82
N THR A 193 42.84 16.86 -8.90
CA THR A 193 41.52 16.44 -9.41
C THR A 193 41.59 15.09 -10.14
N SER A 194 42.01 14.04 -9.43
CA SER A 194 41.66 12.68 -9.79
C SER A 194 40.24 12.44 -9.28
N SER A 195 39.25 12.84 -10.08
CA SER A 195 37.87 12.37 -9.93
C SER A 195 37.92 10.85 -9.80
N VAL A 196 37.44 10.30 -8.67
CA VAL A 196 37.52 8.87 -8.39
C VAL A 196 36.76 8.13 -9.49
N LYS A 197 37.53 7.51 -10.40
CA LYS A 197 37.00 6.76 -11.53
C LYS A 197 36.26 5.55 -10.98
N LEU A 198 35.07 5.30 -11.52
CA LEU A 198 34.32 4.09 -11.20
C LEU A 198 34.92 2.89 -11.95
N PRO A 199 34.91 1.67 -11.37
CA PRO A 199 35.59 0.53 -11.96
C PRO A 199 35.00 0.15 -13.32
N TRP A 200 35.86 -0.34 -14.23
CA TRP A 200 35.40 -0.90 -15.50
C TRP A 200 34.73 -2.26 -15.28
N HIS A 201 33.56 -2.46 -15.89
CA HIS A 201 32.87 -3.74 -15.92
C HIS A 201 32.79 -4.23 -17.36
N GLU A 202 33.31 -5.42 -17.63
CA GLU A 202 33.26 -6.01 -18.97
C GLU A 202 31.82 -6.42 -19.36
N GLY A 203 31.00 -6.76 -18.37
CA GLY A 203 29.65 -7.30 -18.54
C GLY A 203 29.66 -8.83 -18.57
N THR A 204 28.62 -9.44 -18.02
CA THR A 204 28.40 -10.89 -18.15
C THR A 204 27.54 -11.21 -19.36
N HIS A 205 26.68 -10.29 -19.81
CA HIS A 205 25.69 -10.43 -20.89
C HIS A 205 24.64 -11.55 -20.71
N TYR A 206 24.76 -12.42 -19.71
CA TYR A 206 23.79 -13.47 -19.36
C TYR A 206 22.73 -12.95 -18.36
N ASP A 207 21.47 -13.31 -18.59
CA ASP A 207 20.29 -13.04 -17.73
C ASP A 207 20.01 -11.57 -17.32
N CYS A 208 20.55 -10.59 -18.06
CA CYS A 208 20.27 -9.16 -17.81
C CYS A 208 18.82 -8.72 -18.04
N ALA A 209 17.92 -9.62 -18.46
CA ALA A 209 16.48 -9.35 -18.62
C ALA A 209 15.80 -8.85 -17.33
N MET A 210 16.29 -9.28 -16.16
CA MET A 210 15.79 -8.85 -14.85
C MET A 210 16.58 -7.66 -14.28
N ALA A 211 17.83 -7.46 -14.71
CA ALA A 211 18.76 -6.43 -14.24
C ALA A 211 18.81 -5.23 -15.20
N ILE A 212 17.63 -4.69 -15.53
CA ILE A 212 17.45 -3.60 -16.49
C ILE A 212 18.22 -2.35 -16.02
N GLY A 213 19.29 -2.00 -16.74
CA GLY A 213 20.15 -0.87 -16.42
C GLY A 213 21.28 -1.15 -15.43
N ASP A 214 21.61 -2.42 -15.11
CA ASP A 214 22.80 -2.73 -14.32
C ASP A 214 24.06 -2.77 -15.20
N GLU A 215 24.99 -1.84 -14.95
CA GLU A 215 26.29 -1.76 -15.61
C GLU A 215 27.13 -3.03 -15.45
N LYS A 216 27.03 -3.74 -14.31
CA LYS A 216 27.76 -5.00 -14.08
C LYS A 216 27.30 -6.13 -14.99
N CYS A 217 26.02 -6.13 -15.35
CA CYS A 217 25.44 -7.14 -16.24
C CYS A 217 25.69 -6.81 -17.71
N LEU A 218 25.41 -5.56 -18.10
CA LEU A 218 25.47 -5.07 -19.48
C LEU A 218 26.90 -4.79 -19.97
N GLY A 219 27.83 -4.54 -19.04
CA GLY A 219 29.16 -4.01 -19.30
C GLY A 219 29.15 -2.49 -19.46
N THR A 220 30.19 -1.82 -18.95
CA THR A 220 30.39 -0.37 -18.97
C THR A 220 30.17 0.22 -20.36
N LYS A 221 30.69 -0.42 -21.41
CA LYS A 221 30.53 0.05 -22.80
C LYS A 221 29.07 0.05 -23.28
N SER A 222 28.32 -1.03 -23.02
CA SER A 222 26.90 -1.11 -23.41
C SER A 222 26.04 -0.18 -22.56
N TYR A 223 26.37 -0.06 -21.27
CA TYR A 223 25.69 0.83 -20.34
C TYR A 223 25.87 2.31 -20.73
N CYS A 224 27.12 2.74 -20.95
CA CYS A 224 27.43 4.11 -21.34
C CYS A 224 26.87 4.48 -22.73
N ARG A 225 26.70 3.51 -23.64
CA ARG A 225 26.06 3.77 -24.95
C ARG A 225 24.53 3.84 -24.87
N ASP A 226 23.87 2.87 -24.23
CA ASP A 226 22.43 2.64 -24.42
C ASP A 226 21.56 2.94 -23.18
N TRP A 227 22.17 3.19 -22.01
CA TRP A 227 21.47 3.25 -20.71
C TRP A 227 21.81 4.45 -19.82
N PHE A 228 22.94 5.14 -20.05
CA PHE A 228 23.45 6.22 -19.19
C PHE A 228 22.45 7.35 -18.89
N ASN A 229 21.50 7.62 -19.79
CA ASN A 229 20.49 8.68 -19.68
C ASN A 229 19.10 8.18 -19.24
N LYS A 230 18.89 6.86 -19.09
CA LYS A 230 17.56 6.29 -18.80
C LYS A 230 17.22 6.22 -17.30
N PHE A 231 18.23 6.16 -16.43
CA PHE A 231 18.05 5.90 -14.98
C PHE A 231 18.51 7.05 -14.07
N GLY A 232 19.12 8.07 -14.66
CA GLY A 232 19.52 9.32 -14.02
C GLY A 232 20.36 10.14 -15.02
N ASN A 233 20.12 11.45 -15.10
CA ASN A 233 20.83 12.33 -16.05
C ASN A 233 22.24 12.70 -15.52
N THR A 234 23.05 11.69 -15.18
CA THR A 234 24.33 11.86 -14.48
C THR A 234 25.46 12.25 -15.42
N TYR A 235 25.35 11.90 -16.71
CA TYR A 235 26.31 12.22 -17.77
C TYR A 235 25.57 12.82 -18.96
N GLN A 236 26.19 13.76 -19.66
CA GLN A 236 25.66 14.44 -20.83
C GLN A 236 25.90 13.67 -22.13
N SER A 237 26.94 12.81 -22.16
CA SER A 237 27.25 11.96 -23.31
C SER A 237 27.80 10.58 -22.92
N PRO A 238 27.81 9.59 -23.84
CA PRO A 238 28.48 8.31 -23.66
C PRO A 238 29.97 8.44 -23.34
N GLU A 239 30.66 9.39 -23.96
CA GLU A 239 32.10 9.62 -23.79
C GLU A 239 32.42 10.16 -22.40
N GLU A 240 31.54 11.01 -21.84
CA GLU A 240 31.66 11.46 -20.44
C GLU A 240 31.45 10.29 -19.46
N CYS A 241 30.47 9.42 -19.75
CA CYS A 241 30.23 8.21 -18.96
C CYS A 241 31.45 7.26 -18.97
N GLU A 242 32.05 7.01 -20.14
CA GLU A 242 33.29 6.20 -20.25
C GLU A 242 34.50 6.91 -19.62
N ALA A 243 34.64 8.23 -19.76
CA ALA A 243 35.73 9.00 -19.17
C ALA A 243 35.69 8.99 -17.62
N ALA A 244 34.49 8.89 -17.04
CA ALA A 244 34.29 8.71 -15.60
C ALA A 244 34.61 7.29 -15.08
N ARG A 245 35.09 6.38 -15.96
CA ARG A 245 35.46 5.01 -15.62
C ARG A 245 36.96 4.77 -15.65
N GLU A 246 37.40 3.72 -14.97
CA GLU A 246 38.75 3.18 -15.10
C GLU A 246 38.98 2.69 -16.54
N PRO A 247 40.23 2.72 -17.05
CA PRO A 247 40.52 2.17 -18.37
C PRO A 247 40.22 0.67 -18.41
N ARG A 248 39.65 0.19 -19.53
CA ARG A 248 39.39 -1.24 -19.74
C ARG A 248 40.70 -2.04 -19.53
N PRO A 249 40.69 -3.09 -18.69
CA PRO A 249 41.84 -3.98 -18.54
C PRO A 249 42.26 -4.55 -19.90
N GLN A 250 43.56 -4.53 -20.21
CA GLN A 250 44.08 -5.27 -21.35
C GLN A 250 44.27 -6.73 -20.93
N ALA A 251 43.68 -7.64 -21.70
CA ALA A 251 43.76 -9.09 -21.52
C ALA A 251 44.83 -9.68 -22.44
#